data_AF-A0A9X2GYL7-F1
#
_entry.id   AF-A0A9X2GYL7-F1
#
_cell.length_a   1.000
_cell.length_b   1.000
_cell.length_c   1.000
_cell.angle_alpha   90.00
_cell.angle_beta   90.00
_cell.angle_gamma   90.00
#
_symmetry.space_group_name_H-M   'P 1'
#
loop_
_entity.id
_entity.type
_entity.pdbx_description
1 polymer ?
#
loop_
_entity_poly.entity_id
_entity_poly.type
_entity_poly.pdbx_seq_one_letter_code
_entity_poly.pdbx_strand_id
1 'polypeptide(L)'
;MDVIRWLLESDPGVRWQVMRDLQGAPDDEVAAERARVAVEGFGARLLDLQTDDGYWGGEAYGIDGDRRSVMWTLQSLRRLGVDPDAAAVRTAIDRVRAGVRFSEADGGRPFFDGEVEACVNGGVLAASAYFGVLGDGADAMVAELLDGQLDDGGWNCEPIEESVRSSFDSTLCVLEGLLAYEQVVGEAAAPAVREARLRGEEYLLERNLFRRRSTGGIVLERYENFIFPPYWVYDVLRALDHFRAAGIADGTPPDPRIGPAVDLLLSHRRDDGRWSAGEPWNGEVFFRLDAPAGEPSPFNTLRALRVLDWAGRA
;
A
#
# COMPACT_ATOMS: atom_id res chain seq x y z
N MET A 1 22.38 -17.56 -9.15
CA MET A 1 22.75 -16.20 -8.68
C MET A 1 22.05 -16.01 -7.35
N ASP A 2 22.76 -15.56 -6.32
CA ASP A 2 22.16 -15.28 -5.01
C ASP A 2 20.98 -14.28 -5.14
N VAL A 3 19.86 -14.58 -4.48
CA VAL A 3 18.63 -13.77 -4.56
C VAL A 3 18.85 -12.38 -3.96
N ILE A 4 19.58 -12.28 -2.84
CA ILE A 4 19.88 -11.00 -2.20
C ILE A 4 20.73 -10.14 -3.12
N ARG A 5 21.81 -10.69 -3.67
CA ARG A 5 22.63 -9.99 -4.68
C ARG A 5 21.80 -9.50 -5.88
N TRP A 6 20.90 -10.33 -6.40
CA TRP A 6 20.04 -9.94 -7.53
C TRP A 6 19.10 -8.77 -7.17
N LEU A 7 18.53 -8.77 -5.97
CA LEU A 7 17.70 -7.65 -5.50
C LEU A 7 18.53 -6.37 -5.31
N LEU A 8 19.78 -6.47 -4.85
CA LEU A 8 20.71 -5.34 -4.71
C LEU A 8 21.17 -4.76 -6.06
N GLU A 9 20.96 -5.47 -7.18
CA GLU A 9 21.21 -4.97 -8.53
C GLU A 9 19.97 -4.25 -9.14
N SER A 10 18.85 -4.15 -8.39
CA SER A 10 17.57 -3.57 -8.84
C SER A 10 17.44 -2.05 -8.59
N ASP A 11 16.24 -1.50 -8.82
CA ASP A 11 15.89 -0.09 -8.56
C ASP A 11 16.20 0.33 -7.11
N PRO A 12 16.64 1.59 -6.84
CA PRO A 12 16.87 2.08 -5.49
C PRO A 12 15.69 1.79 -4.54
N GLY A 13 14.45 1.88 -5.02
CA GLY A 13 13.25 1.61 -4.25
C GLY A 13 13.13 0.18 -3.74
N VAL A 14 13.87 -0.77 -4.34
CA VAL A 14 14.04 -2.15 -3.84
C VAL A 14 15.27 -2.24 -2.94
N ARG A 15 16.41 -1.71 -3.39
CA ARG A 15 17.71 -1.91 -2.73
C ARG A 15 17.73 -1.46 -1.27
N TRP A 16 17.26 -0.25 -0.98
CA TRP A 16 17.28 0.26 0.41
C TRP A 16 16.40 -0.60 1.34
N GLN A 17 15.30 -1.16 0.82
CA GLN A 17 14.42 -2.04 1.57
C GLN A 17 15.07 -3.41 1.81
N VAL A 18 15.84 -3.94 0.86
CA VAL A 18 16.63 -5.17 1.05
C VAL A 18 17.68 -4.97 2.14
N MET A 19 18.40 -3.84 2.10
CA MET A 19 19.40 -3.50 3.10
C MET A 19 18.78 -3.45 4.50
N ARG A 20 17.63 -2.78 4.64
CA ARG A 20 16.91 -2.67 5.92
C ARG A 20 16.29 -4.00 6.36
N ASP A 21 15.45 -4.59 5.52
CA ASP A 21 14.54 -5.68 5.91
C ASP A 21 15.20 -7.06 5.89
N LEU A 22 16.23 -7.27 5.06
CA LEU A 22 16.82 -8.60 4.82
C LEU A 22 18.30 -8.71 5.22
N GLN A 23 19.02 -7.59 5.31
CA GLN A 23 20.44 -7.59 5.69
C GLN A 23 20.70 -6.99 7.07
N GLY A 24 19.76 -6.23 7.64
CA GLY A 24 19.96 -5.51 8.88
C GLY A 24 21.11 -4.50 8.79
N ALA A 25 21.25 -3.85 7.63
CA ALA A 25 22.29 -2.85 7.39
C ALA A 25 22.10 -1.63 8.32
N PRO A 26 23.19 -0.90 8.65
CA PRO A 26 23.11 0.31 9.47
C PRO A 26 22.15 1.38 8.91
N ASP A 27 21.47 2.11 9.81
CA ASP A 27 20.46 3.12 9.44
C ASP A 27 21.00 4.22 8.52
N ASP A 28 22.28 4.61 8.67
CA ASP A 28 22.91 5.63 7.84
C ASP A 28 23.18 5.13 6.41
N GLU A 29 23.59 3.87 6.24
CA GLU A 29 23.73 3.23 4.92
C GLU A 29 22.36 3.06 4.24
N VAL A 30 21.35 2.64 5.00
CA VAL A 30 19.97 2.52 4.51
C VAL A 30 19.42 3.88 4.09
N ALA A 31 19.61 4.92 4.91
CA ALA A 31 19.17 6.28 4.59
C ALA A 31 19.87 6.83 3.34
N ALA A 32 21.18 6.59 3.21
CA ALA A 32 21.94 7.00 2.02
C ALA A 32 21.43 6.33 0.74
N GLU A 33 21.11 5.03 0.78
CA GLU A 33 20.54 4.34 -0.38
C GLU A 33 19.10 4.77 -0.66
N ARG A 34 18.28 4.98 0.38
CA ARG A 34 16.89 5.47 0.25
C ARG A 34 16.83 6.87 -0.36
N ALA A 35 17.78 7.75 -0.04
CA ALA A 35 17.85 9.10 -0.62
C ALA A 35 17.98 9.09 -2.15
N ARG A 36 18.52 8.02 -2.74
CA ARG A 36 18.63 7.87 -4.20
C ARG A 36 17.28 7.71 -4.89
N VAL A 37 16.23 7.25 -4.19
CA VAL A 37 14.89 7.05 -4.78
C VAL A 37 14.35 8.35 -5.39
N ALA A 38 14.66 9.51 -4.81
CA ALA A 38 14.20 10.79 -5.31
C ALA A 38 14.96 11.30 -6.55
N VAL A 39 16.13 10.72 -6.88
CA VAL A 39 17.04 11.21 -7.93
C VAL A 39 17.48 10.14 -8.94
N GLU A 40 17.15 8.87 -8.70
CA GLU A 40 17.45 7.72 -9.56
C GLU A 40 16.23 6.81 -9.70
N GLY A 41 16.16 6.08 -10.80
CA GLY A 41 15.21 4.98 -10.97
C GLY A 41 13.76 5.44 -11.11
N PHE A 42 12.84 4.64 -10.59
CA PHE A 42 11.40 4.87 -10.75
C PHE A 42 10.89 6.09 -9.98
N GLY A 43 11.41 6.34 -8.77
CA GLY A 43 10.95 7.46 -7.94
C GLY A 43 11.25 8.80 -8.61
N ALA A 44 12.48 9.02 -9.08
CA ALA A 44 12.86 10.21 -9.82
C ALA A 44 12.04 10.40 -11.10
N ARG A 45 11.87 9.33 -11.89
CA ARG A 45 11.07 9.38 -13.13
C ARG A 45 9.61 9.73 -12.88
N LEU A 46 9.03 9.26 -11.78
CA LEU A 46 7.67 9.64 -11.39
C LEU A 46 7.62 11.12 -10.98
N LEU A 47 8.56 11.60 -10.17
CA LEU A 47 8.62 13.01 -9.77
C LEU A 47 8.74 13.95 -10.98
N ASP A 48 9.57 13.59 -11.97
CA ASP A 48 9.79 14.38 -13.20
C ASP A 48 8.54 14.47 -14.09
N LEU A 49 7.55 13.59 -13.92
CA LEU A 49 6.31 13.58 -14.71
C LEU A 49 5.22 14.50 -14.14
N GLN A 50 5.45 15.14 -12.99
CA GLN A 50 4.46 16.05 -12.41
C GLN A 50 4.34 17.31 -13.25
N THR A 51 3.12 17.71 -13.56
CA THR A 51 2.84 19.00 -14.19
C THR A 51 2.86 20.13 -13.15
N ASP A 52 3.03 21.38 -13.61
CA ASP A 52 3.17 22.54 -12.71
C ASP A 52 1.89 22.86 -11.90
N ASP A 53 0.74 22.33 -12.32
CA ASP A 53 -0.54 22.38 -11.61
C ASP A 53 -0.65 21.34 -10.47
N GLY A 54 0.37 20.51 -10.28
CA GLY A 54 0.46 19.50 -9.22
C GLY A 54 -0.10 18.13 -9.59
N TYR A 55 -0.68 17.99 -10.78
CA TYR A 55 -1.22 16.72 -11.24
C TYR A 55 -0.14 15.77 -11.79
N TRP A 56 -0.47 14.49 -11.76
CA TRP A 56 0.07 13.50 -12.68
C TRP A 56 -1.11 12.96 -13.49
N GLY A 57 -0.95 12.81 -14.80
CA GLY A 57 -1.98 12.22 -15.66
C GLY A 57 -3.27 13.05 -15.80
N GLY A 58 -3.36 14.22 -15.17
CA GLY A 58 -4.50 15.15 -15.25
C GLY A 58 -5.67 14.84 -14.32
N GLU A 59 -5.59 13.80 -13.47
CA GLU A 59 -6.68 13.40 -12.58
C GLU A 59 -6.20 13.13 -11.14
N ALA A 60 -7.08 13.36 -10.16
CA ALA A 60 -6.79 13.07 -8.76
C ALA A 60 -6.81 11.57 -8.46
N TYR A 61 -7.88 10.87 -8.84
CA TYR A 61 -8.03 9.43 -8.61
C TYR A 61 -7.63 8.57 -9.81
N GLY A 62 -8.06 8.92 -11.03
CA GLY A 62 -7.85 8.10 -12.22
C GLY A 62 -9.08 7.27 -12.60
N ILE A 63 -9.93 7.80 -13.48
CA ILE A 63 -11.18 7.19 -13.96
C ILE A 63 -10.87 6.24 -15.14
N ASP A 64 -11.75 5.27 -15.40
CA ASP A 64 -11.65 4.33 -16.53
C ASP A 64 -10.31 3.58 -16.63
N GLY A 65 -9.66 3.39 -15.48
CA GLY A 65 -8.40 2.68 -15.37
C GLY A 65 -7.16 3.55 -15.57
N ASP A 66 -7.24 4.88 -15.63
CA ASP A 66 -6.02 5.70 -15.69
C ASP A 66 -5.20 5.58 -14.39
N ARG A 67 -3.99 5.00 -14.49
CA ARG A 67 -3.07 4.80 -13.37
C ARG A 67 -1.94 5.82 -13.32
N ARG A 68 -2.03 6.86 -14.15
CA ARG A 68 -1.12 8.01 -14.15
C ARG A 68 -1.54 9.08 -13.16
N SER A 69 -2.69 8.94 -12.50
CA SER A 69 -3.27 9.93 -11.59
C SER A 69 -2.37 10.27 -10.38
N VAL A 70 -2.76 11.33 -9.66
CA VAL A 70 -2.10 11.76 -8.41
C VAL A 70 -2.15 10.65 -7.36
N MET A 71 -3.32 10.03 -7.13
CA MET A 71 -3.50 8.94 -6.16
C MET A 71 -2.50 7.81 -6.40
N TRP A 72 -2.45 7.28 -7.62
CA TRP A 72 -1.63 6.12 -7.92
C TRP A 72 -0.14 6.44 -7.97
N THR A 73 0.22 7.66 -8.37
CA THR A 73 1.61 8.13 -8.34
C THR A 73 2.11 8.31 -6.90
N LEU A 74 1.33 8.95 -6.01
CA LEU A 74 1.70 9.12 -4.61
C LEU A 74 1.78 7.78 -3.87
N GLN A 75 0.86 6.85 -4.13
CA GLN A 75 0.96 5.50 -3.58
C GLN A 75 2.23 4.77 -4.05
N SER A 76 2.59 4.93 -5.33
CA SER A 76 3.82 4.33 -5.87
C SER A 76 5.07 4.94 -5.24
N LEU A 77 5.14 6.27 -5.12
CA LEU A 77 6.24 6.98 -4.46
C LEU A 77 6.41 6.54 -2.99
N ARG A 78 5.31 6.40 -2.26
CA ARG A 78 5.30 5.85 -0.90
C ARG A 78 5.84 4.41 -0.84
N ARG A 79 5.40 3.53 -1.75
CA ARG A 79 5.85 2.12 -1.79
C ARG A 79 7.31 1.96 -2.23
N LEU A 80 7.80 2.86 -3.08
CA LEU A 80 9.22 2.97 -3.44
C LEU A 80 10.05 3.50 -2.28
N GLY A 81 9.43 4.16 -1.31
CA GLY A 81 10.11 4.67 -0.14
C GLY A 81 10.80 6.01 -0.37
N VAL A 82 10.27 6.87 -1.24
CA VAL A 82 10.90 8.18 -1.47
C VAL A 82 11.03 8.95 -0.15
N ASP A 83 12.15 9.64 0.05
CA ASP A 83 12.32 10.45 1.25
C ASP A 83 11.33 11.64 1.23
N PRO A 84 10.37 11.74 2.17
CA PRO A 84 9.42 12.86 2.20
C PRO A 84 10.13 14.21 2.42
N ASP A 85 11.34 14.20 2.97
CA ASP A 85 12.15 15.40 3.21
C ASP A 85 13.10 15.73 2.04
N ALA A 86 13.05 14.99 0.93
CA ALA A 86 13.76 15.40 -0.28
C ALA A 86 13.11 16.68 -0.85
N ALA A 87 13.93 17.63 -1.31
CA ALA A 87 13.44 18.91 -1.81
C ALA A 87 12.45 18.75 -2.98
N ALA A 88 12.74 17.86 -3.93
CA ALA A 88 11.84 17.57 -5.05
C ALA A 88 10.49 17.00 -4.58
N VAL A 89 10.49 16.16 -3.55
CA VAL A 89 9.27 15.57 -2.98
C VAL A 89 8.45 16.63 -2.28
N ARG A 90 9.05 17.46 -1.42
CA ARG A 90 8.33 18.58 -0.79
C ARG A 90 7.69 19.51 -1.82
N THR A 91 8.43 19.91 -2.86
CA THR A 91 7.88 20.71 -3.96
C THR A 91 6.71 20.02 -4.64
N ALA A 92 6.81 18.72 -4.89
CA ALA A 92 5.73 17.96 -5.53
C ALA A 92 4.48 17.89 -4.64
N ILE A 93 4.64 17.64 -3.35
CA ILE A 93 3.55 17.60 -2.36
C ILE A 93 2.91 18.98 -2.18
N ASP A 94 3.71 20.05 -2.14
CA ASP A 94 3.19 21.42 -2.05
C ASP A 94 2.31 21.77 -3.26
N ARG A 95 2.70 21.33 -4.47
CA ARG A 95 1.86 21.48 -5.66
C ARG A 95 0.56 20.70 -5.57
N VAL A 96 0.58 19.47 -5.06
CA VAL A 96 -0.65 18.69 -4.82
C VAL A 96 -1.57 19.42 -3.85
N ARG A 97 -1.04 19.91 -2.72
CA ARG A 97 -1.81 20.67 -1.72
C ARG A 97 -2.44 21.93 -2.30
N ALA A 98 -1.72 22.62 -3.19
CA ALA A 98 -2.16 23.88 -3.75
C ALA A 98 -3.16 23.73 -4.92
N GLY A 99 -2.98 22.69 -5.75
CA GLY A 99 -3.64 22.60 -7.06
C GLY A 99 -4.60 21.43 -7.25
N VAL A 100 -4.40 20.31 -6.55
CA VAL A 100 -5.12 19.08 -6.86
C VAL A 100 -6.42 18.97 -6.06
N ARG A 101 -7.51 18.72 -6.79
CA ARG A 101 -8.84 18.44 -6.26
C ARG A 101 -9.41 17.17 -6.90
N PHE A 102 -10.22 16.45 -6.12
CA PHE A 102 -11.11 15.43 -6.63
C PHE A 102 -12.16 16.04 -7.57
N SER A 103 -12.81 15.20 -8.39
CA SER A 103 -13.82 15.68 -9.33
C SER A 103 -15.04 16.23 -8.57
N GLU A 104 -15.87 17.05 -9.21
CA GLU A 104 -17.12 17.53 -8.60
C GLU A 104 -18.09 16.39 -8.28
N ALA A 105 -18.04 15.28 -9.03
CA ALA A 105 -18.82 14.08 -8.74
C ALA A 105 -18.36 13.40 -7.44
N ASP A 106 -17.08 13.55 -7.11
CA ASP A 106 -16.42 13.01 -5.91
C ASP A 106 -16.29 14.08 -4.81
N GLY A 107 -17.11 15.14 -4.88
CA GLY A 107 -17.21 16.18 -3.87
C GLY A 107 -16.28 17.39 -4.02
N GLY A 108 -15.41 17.45 -5.04
CA GLY A 108 -14.60 18.64 -5.37
C GLY A 108 -13.56 19.04 -4.31
N ARG A 109 -13.31 18.16 -3.33
CA ARG A 109 -12.44 18.41 -2.18
C ARG A 109 -10.97 18.46 -2.59
N PRO A 110 -10.13 19.27 -1.92
CA PRO A 110 -8.67 19.18 -2.05
C PRO A 110 -8.18 17.75 -1.83
N PHE A 111 -7.14 17.32 -2.54
CA PHE A 111 -6.69 15.92 -2.53
C PHE A 111 -6.46 15.36 -1.13
N PHE A 112 -5.83 16.13 -0.23
CA PHE A 112 -5.50 15.68 1.13
C PHE A 112 -6.66 15.80 2.12
N ASP A 113 -7.84 16.27 1.69
CA ASP A 113 -9.08 16.27 2.46
C ASP A 113 -9.93 15.02 2.17
N GLY A 114 -9.43 14.11 1.33
CA GLY A 114 -10.12 12.91 0.92
C GLY A 114 -11.32 13.18 0.01
N GLU A 115 -12.11 12.13 -0.19
CA GLU A 115 -13.40 12.15 -0.89
C GLU A 115 -14.41 11.28 -0.13
N VAL A 116 -15.33 10.57 -0.80
CA VAL A 116 -16.40 9.81 -0.10
C VAL A 116 -16.11 8.31 0.04
N GLU A 117 -15.43 7.67 -0.90
CA GLU A 117 -15.24 6.22 -0.84
C GLU A 117 -14.17 5.82 0.19
N ALA A 118 -14.50 4.84 1.04
CA ALA A 118 -13.60 4.38 2.10
C ALA A 118 -12.24 3.91 1.57
N CYS A 119 -12.21 3.24 0.42
CA CYS A 119 -10.98 2.78 -0.24
C CYS A 119 -10.07 3.95 -0.64
N VAL A 120 -10.66 5.02 -1.15
CA VAL A 120 -9.94 6.21 -1.58
C VAL A 120 -9.42 6.98 -0.36
N ASN A 121 -10.27 7.19 0.66
CA ASN A 121 -9.87 7.84 1.91
C ASN A 121 -8.76 7.07 2.63
N GLY A 122 -8.79 5.73 2.63
CA GLY A 122 -7.68 4.91 3.14
C GLY A 122 -6.37 5.16 2.40
N GLY A 123 -6.43 5.24 1.07
CA GLY A 123 -5.28 5.54 0.22
C GLY A 123 -4.73 6.97 0.41
N VAL A 124 -5.61 7.97 0.48
CA VAL A 124 -5.23 9.36 0.73
C VAL A 124 -4.62 9.48 2.12
N LEU A 125 -5.25 8.92 3.16
CA LEU A 125 -4.74 8.95 4.52
C LEU A 125 -3.34 8.33 4.64
N ALA A 126 -3.10 7.21 3.94
CA ALA A 126 -1.78 6.61 3.87
C ALA A 126 -0.73 7.54 3.22
N ALA A 127 -1.11 8.29 2.19
CA ALA A 127 -0.24 9.28 1.56
C ALA A 127 -0.05 10.52 2.45
N SER A 128 -1.11 11.07 3.03
CA SER A 128 -1.11 12.17 3.99
C SER A 128 -0.13 11.92 5.13
N ALA A 129 -0.26 10.76 5.79
CA ALA A 129 0.63 10.38 6.87
C ALA A 129 2.08 10.27 6.40
N TYR A 130 2.34 9.59 5.28
CA TYR A 130 3.69 9.38 4.76
C TYR A 130 4.42 10.68 4.38
N PHE A 131 3.70 11.63 3.77
CA PHE A 131 4.25 12.90 3.32
C PHE A 131 4.11 14.05 4.33
N GLY A 132 3.66 13.75 5.56
CA GLY A 132 3.54 14.75 6.63
C GLY A 132 2.46 15.80 6.41
N VAL A 133 1.43 15.48 5.61
CA VAL A 133 0.27 16.36 5.36
C VAL A 133 -0.87 15.95 6.29
N LEU A 134 -0.75 16.33 7.56
CA LEU A 134 -1.75 16.09 8.60
C LEU A 134 -2.57 17.37 8.90
N GLY A 135 -3.60 17.24 9.74
CA GLY A 135 -4.50 18.32 10.16
C GLY A 135 -5.96 17.98 9.83
N ASP A 136 -6.80 19.01 9.69
CA ASP A 136 -8.25 18.89 9.55
C ASP A 136 -8.70 17.87 8.48
N GLY A 137 -8.00 17.81 7.33
CA GLY A 137 -8.30 16.83 6.27
C GLY A 137 -8.05 15.38 6.69
N ALA A 138 -6.93 15.12 7.39
CA ALA A 138 -6.64 13.79 7.93
C ALA A 138 -7.62 13.42 9.07
N ASP A 139 -7.95 14.37 9.94
CA ASP A 139 -8.91 14.16 11.02
C ASP A 139 -10.32 13.86 10.50
N ALA A 140 -10.75 14.57 9.44
CA ALA A 140 -12.03 14.33 8.77
C ALA A 140 -12.07 12.94 8.13
N MET A 141 -11.03 12.55 7.38
CA MET A 141 -10.95 11.20 6.80
C MET A 141 -10.97 10.12 7.87
N VAL A 142 -10.24 10.29 8.98
CA VAL A 142 -10.29 9.35 10.10
C VAL A 142 -11.70 9.26 10.67
N ALA A 143 -12.38 10.39 10.92
CA ALA A 143 -13.74 10.40 11.42
C ALA A 143 -14.72 9.68 10.47
N GLU A 144 -14.64 9.95 9.16
CA GLU A 144 -15.47 9.29 8.14
C GLU A 144 -15.20 7.78 8.08
N LEU A 145 -13.94 7.35 8.17
CA LEU A 145 -13.58 5.93 8.20
C LEU A 145 -14.06 5.23 9.47
N LEU A 146 -14.01 5.89 10.63
CA LEU A 146 -14.54 5.31 11.87
C LEU A 146 -16.07 5.16 11.84
N ASP A 147 -16.76 6.17 11.30
CA ASP A 147 -18.23 6.14 11.16
C ASP A 147 -18.68 5.10 10.12
N GLY A 148 -17.93 4.95 9.03
CA GLY A 148 -18.22 4.02 7.94
C GLY A 148 -17.85 2.55 8.19
N GLN A 149 -17.32 2.20 9.38
CA GLN A 149 -16.94 0.82 9.67
C GLN A 149 -18.18 -0.07 9.86
N LEU A 150 -18.29 -1.16 9.10
CA LEU A 150 -19.45 -2.05 9.14
C LEU A 150 -19.44 -2.96 10.39
N ASP A 151 -20.58 -3.60 10.67
CA ASP A 151 -20.74 -4.52 11.80
C ASP A 151 -19.76 -5.69 11.79
N ASP A 152 -19.41 -6.19 10.59
CA ASP A 152 -18.44 -7.28 10.40
C ASP A 152 -16.98 -6.83 10.54
N GLY A 153 -16.74 -5.56 10.87
CA GLY A 153 -15.43 -4.99 11.20
C GLY A 153 -14.67 -4.40 10.02
N GLY A 154 -15.05 -4.68 8.77
CA GLY A 154 -14.38 -4.12 7.61
C GLY A 154 -15.03 -2.84 7.07
N TRP A 155 -14.71 -2.53 5.81
CA TRP A 155 -15.27 -1.43 5.04
C TRP A 155 -15.73 -1.89 3.66
N ASN A 156 -16.63 -1.13 3.05
CA ASN A 156 -17.01 -1.25 1.65
C ASN A 156 -17.09 0.17 1.02
N CYS A 157 -16.85 0.29 -0.28
CA CYS A 157 -17.05 1.54 -1.03
C CYS A 157 -18.49 1.62 -1.59
N GLU A 158 -19.20 0.49 -1.67
CA GLU A 158 -20.65 0.47 -1.88
C GLU A 158 -21.37 1.07 -0.66
N PRO A 159 -22.37 1.95 -0.85
CA PRO A 159 -23.21 2.45 0.24
C PRO A 159 -23.87 1.30 1.03
N ILE A 160 -24.20 1.55 2.31
CA ILE A 160 -24.78 0.52 3.18
C ILE A 160 -26.16 0.04 2.67
N GLU A 161 -26.87 0.88 1.91
CA GLU A 161 -28.10 0.55 1.22
C GLU A 161 -27.91 -0.51 0.12
N GLU A 162 -26.70 -0.59 -0.45
CA GLU A 162 -26.33 -1.55 -1.49
C GLU A 162 -25.67 -2.79 -0.91
N SER A 163 -24.82 -2.62 0.11
CA SER A 163 -24.12 -3.73 0.75
C SER A 163 -23.81 -3.49 2.22
N VAL A 164 -24.34 -4.38 3.06
CA VAL A 164 -24.03 -4.47 4.50
C VAL A 164 -22.82 -5.37 4.78
N ARG A 165 -22.07 -5.76 3.75
CA ARG A 165 -20.90 -6.64 3.87
C ARG A 165 -19.65 -5.91 3.43
N SER A 166 -18.60 -6.04 4.22
CA SER A 166 -17.31 -5.46 3.87
C SER A 166 -16.68 -6.16 2.68
N SER A 167 -15.88 -5.42 1.92
CA SER A 167 -15.06 -5.92 0.82
C SER A 167 -13.60 -6.04 1.27
N PHE A 168 -12.85 -6.98 0.70
CA PHE A 168 -11.41 -7.13 1.00
C PHE A 168 -10.59 -5.95 0.48
N ASP A 169 -10.89 -5.46 -0.72
CA ASP A 169 -10.15 -4.36 -1.36
C ASP A 169 -10.29 -3.07 -0.56
N SER A 170 -11.52 -2.68 -0.20
CA SER A 170 -11.77 -1.50 0.63
C SER A 170 -11.17 -1.65 2.02
N THR A 171 -11.39 -2.79 2.67
CA THR A 171 -10.87 -3.04 4.01
C THR A 171 -9.35 -2.90 4.06
N LEU A 172 -8.61 -3.52 3.13
CA LEU A 172 -7.15 -3.43 3.12
C LEU A 172 -6.64 -2.01 2.85
N CYS A 173 -7.30 -1.25 1.97
CA CYS A 173 -6.93 0.16 1.73
C CYS A 173 -7.09 1.01 3.00
N VAL A 174 -8.19 0.82 3.73
CA VAL A 174 -8.42 1.52 5.00
C VAL A 174 -7.41 1.10 6.06
N LEU A 175 -7.14 -0.21 6.20
CA LEU A 175 -6.15 -0.72 7.16
C LEU A 175 -4.74 -0.14 6.92
N GLU A 176 -4.30 -0.05 5.66
CA GLU A 176 -3.02 0.56 5.31
C GLU A 176 -2.97 2.06 5.65
N GLY A 177 -4.11 2.76 5.54
CA GLY A 177 -4.26 4.18 5.90
C GLY A 177 -4.23 4.41 7.41
N LEU A 178 -5.04 3.68 8.17
CA LEU A 178 -5.11 3.78 9.64
C LEU A 178 -3.76 3.44 10.27
N LEU A 179 -3.09 2.37 9.81
CA LEU A 179 -1.76 2.01 10.31
C LEU A 179 -0.72 3.10 10.04
N ALA A 180 -0.72 3.68 8.83
CA ALA A 180 0.21 4.76 8.50
C ALA A 180 -0.03 6.01 9.37
N TYR A 181 -1.30 6.35 9.62
CA TYR A 181 -1.69 7.44 10.51
C TYR A 181 -1.25 7.19 11.95
N GLU A 182 -1.53 6.00 12.51
CA GLU A 182 -1.10 5.59 13.85
C GLU A 182 0.42 5.72 14.04
N GLN A 183 1.20 5.27 13.06
CA GLN A 183 2.67 5.29 13.15
C GLN A 183 3.25 6.71 13.22
N VAL A 184 2.61 7.68 12.56
CA VAL A 184 3.09 9.07 12.52
C VAL A 184 2.58 9.89 13.70
N VAL A 185 1.32 9.70 14.08
CA VAL A 185 0.71 10.46 15.19
C VAL A 185 1.08 9.87 16.56
N GLY A 186 1.37 8.56 16.62
CA GLY A 186 1.78 7.87 17.83
C GLY A 186 0.70 7.89 18.91
N GLU A 187 1.10 8.12 20.16
CA GLU A 187 0.20 8.11 21.34
C GLU A 187 -0.90 9.18 21.29
N ALA A 188 -0.77 10.20 20.43
CA ALA A 188 -1.80 11.21 20.22
C ALA A 188 -2.97 10.71 19.36
N ALA A 189 -2.83 9.57 18.66
CA ALA A 189 -3.91 8.99 17.89
C ALA A 189 -5.02 8.52 18.85
N ALA A 190 -6.27 8.81 18.50
CA ALA A 190 -7.40 8.36 19.31
C ALA A 190 -7.40 6.81 19.40
N PRO A 191 -7.63 6.22 20.59
CA PRO A 191 -7.69 4.76 20.75
C PRO A 191 -8.65 4.06 19.77
N ALA A 192 -9.73 4.76 19.41
CA ALA A 192 -10.71 4.30 18.42
C ALA A 192 -10.10 3.98 17.04
N VAL A 193 -9.02 4.66 16.63
CA VAL A 193 -8.30 4.39 15.37
C VAL A 193 -7.72 2.98 15.39
N ARG A 194 -6.98 2.67 16.46
CA ARG A 194 -6.38 1.35 16.66
C ARG A 194 -7.45 0.27 16.80
N GLU A 195 -8.50 0.54 17.58
CA GLU A 195 -9.62 -0.40 17.75
C GLU A 195 -10.30 -0.72 16.41
N ALA A 196 -10.55 0.29 15.58
CA ALA A 196 -11.10 0.11 14.24
C ALA A 196 -10.16 -0.69 13.34
N ARG A 197 -8.85 -0.37 13.32
CA ARG A 197 -7.86 -1.16 12.57
C ARG A 197 -7.88 -2.63 12.99
N LEU A 198 -7.85 -2.93 14.29
CA LEU A 198 -7.86 -4.30 14.80
C LEU A 198 -9.15 -5.05 14.43
N ARG A 199 -10.31 -4.38 14.42
CA ARG A 199 -11.57 -4.97 13.94
C ARG A 199 -11.52 -5.32 12.44
N GLY A 200 -10.93 -4.46 11.62
CA GLY A 200 -10.76 -4.73 10.19
C GLY A 200 -9.72 -5.82 9.90
N GLU A 201 -8.67 -5.90 10.71
CA GLU A 201 -7.72 -7.01 10.67
C GLU A 201 -8.39 -8.33 11.04
N GLU A 202 -9.24 -8.34 12.07
CA GLU A 202 -10.03 -9.52 12.45
C GLU A 202 -10.96 -9.97 11.31
N TYR A 203 -11.58 -9.04 10.59
CA TYR A 203 -12.36 -9.36 9.38
C TYR A 203 -11.55 -10.18 8.37
N LEU A 204 -10.28 -9.82 8.12
CA LEU A 204 -9.41 -10.58 7.22
C LEU A 204 -8.90 -11.89 7.85
N LEU A 205 -8.57 -11.90 9.15
CA LEU A 205 -8.04 -13.06 9.86
C LEU A 205 -9.05 -14.20 9.99
N GLU A 206 -10.32 -13.90 10.28
CA GLU A 206 -11.42 -14.90 10.27
C GLU A 206 -11.57 -15.61 8.91
N ARG A 207 -11.01 -15.02 7.86
CA ARG A 207 -11.04 -15.47 6.47
C ARG A 207 -9.69 -16.05 6.03
N ASN A 208 -8.74 -16.23 6.95
CA ASN A 208 -7.35 -16.61 6.63
C ASN A 208 -6.75 -15.75 5.50
N LEU A 209 -7.15 -14.48 5.41
CA LEU A 209 -6.78 -13.50 4.39
C LEU A 209 -7.30 -13.77 2.95
N PHE A 210 -7.88 -14.92 2.62
CA PHE A 210 -8.32 -15.16 1.22
C PHE A 210 -9.47 -16.14 1.05
N ARG A 211 -10.01 -16.68 2.14
CA ARG A 211 -11.07 -17.68 2.13
C ARG A 211 -12.43 -17.09 2.46
N ARG A 212 -13.47 -17.65 1.86
CA ARG A 212 -14.86 -17.35 2.22
C ARG A 212 -15.15 -17.96 3.58
N ARG A 213 -15.71 -17.19 4.52
CA ARG A 213 -16.16 -17.74 5.81
C ARG A 213 -17.15 -18.89 5.66
N SER A 214 -18.03 -18.81 4.67
CA SER A 214 -19.13 -19.76 4.48
C SER A 214 -18.68 -21.11 3.91
N THR A 215 -17.68 -21.13 3.02
CA THR A 215 -17.29 -22.35 2.29
C THR A 215 -15.86 -22.79 2.55
N GLY A 216 -15.01 -21.93 3.13
CA GLY A 216 -13.56 -22.14 3.23
C GLY A 216 -12.82 -22.12 1.90
N GLY A 217 -13.51 -21.96 0.76
CA GLY A 217 -12.89 -21.82 -0.57
C GLY A 217 -12.30 -20.42 -0.79
N ILE A 218 -11.49 -20.27 -1.83
CA ILE A 218 -10.91 -18.97 -2.22
C ILE A 218 -12.04 -17.97 -2.55
N VAL A 219 -11.91 -16.72 -2.10
CA VAL A 219 -12.89 -15.67 -2.36
C VAL A 219 -12.89 -15.29 -3.83
N LEU A 220 -11.73 -14.92 -4.37
CA LEU A 220 -11.51 -14.64 -5.79
C LEU A 220 -10.15 -15.20 -6.23
N GLU A 221 -10.10 -15.82 -7.40
CA GLU A 221 -8.85 -16.39 -7.96
C GLU A 221 -7.74 -15.33 -8.10
N ARG A 222 -8.11 -14.07 -8.39
CA ARG A 222 -7.16 -12.96 -8.49
C ARG A 222 -6.40 -12.65 -7.21
N TYR A 223 -6.80 -13.17 -6.05
CA TYR A 223 -6.07 -12.93 -4.79
C TYR A 223 -4.67 -13.58 -4.79
N GLU A 224 -4.44 -14.53 -5.69
CA GLU A 224 -3.12 -15.13 -5.95
C GLU A 224 -2.29 -14.35 -6.97
N ASN A 225 -2.85 -13.32 -7.60
CA ASN A 225 -2.15 -12.50 -8.59
C ASN A 225 -1.39 -11.36 -7.90
N PHE A 226 -0.10 -11.57 -7.61
CA PHE A 226 0.74 -10.58 -6.92
C PHE A 226 1.17 -9.45 -7.86
N ILE A 227 0.42 -8.35 -7.88
CA ILE A 227 0.71 -7.20 -8.74
C ILE A 227 1.58 -6.17 -8.00
N PHE A 228 2.47 -5.49 -8.73
CA PHE A 228 3.13 -4.28 -8.26
C PHE A 228 3.14 -3.17 -9.34
N PRO A 229 2.71 -1.93 -9.01
CA PRO A 229 2.04 -1.54 -7.78
C PRO A 229 0.62 -2.15 -7.71
N PRO A 230 0.08 -2.45 -6.52
CA PRO A 230 -1.22 -3.12 -6.40
C PRO A 230 -2.42 -2.18 -6.61
N TYR A 231 -2.21 -0.86 -6.51
CA TYR A 231 -3.29 0.14 -6.49
C TYR A 231 -4.31 -0.18 -5.39
N TRP A 232 -5.63 -0.14 -5.66
CA TRP A 232 -6.66 -0.57 -4.71
C TRP A 232 -6.80 -2.09 -4.60
N VAL A 233 -6.24 -2.86 -5.53
CA VAL A 233 -6.50 -4.29 -5.68
C VAL A 233 -5.94 -5.06 -4.49
N TYR A 234 -6.76 -5.94 -3.94
CA TYR A 234 -6.37 -6.93 -2.95
C TYR A 234 -5.62 -8.09 -3.59
N ASP A 235 -4.49 -8.44 -2.99
CA ASP A 235 -3.79 -9.70 -3.18
C ASP A 235 -3.23 -10.19 -1.83
N VAL A 236 -3.01 -11.50 -1.71
CA VAL A 236 -2.57 -12.11 -0.45
C VAL A 236 -1.21 -11.60 0.01
N LEU A 237 -0.30 -11.31 -0.91
CA LEU A 237 1.03 -10.80 -0.55
C LEU A 237 0.93 -9.39 0.02
N ARG A 238 0.12 -8.49 -0.55
CA ARG A 238 -0.16 -7.16 0.00
C ARG A 238 -0.75 -7.25 1.41
N ALA A 239 -1.69 -8.16 1.65
CA ALA A 239 -2.26 -8.35 2.97
C ALA A 239 -1.26 -8.88 3.99
N LEU A 240 -0.48 -9.91 3.63
CA LEU A 240 0.60 -10.41 4.50
C LEU A 240 1.64 -9.31 4.81
N ASP A 241 1.94 -8.47 3.83
CA ASP A 241 2.83 -7.33 3.97
C ASP A 241 2.29 -6.28 4.96
N HIS A 242 0.97 -6.03 4.95
CA HIS A 242 0.27 -5.23 5.96
C HIS A 242 0.37 -5.86 7.35
N PHE A 243 0.02 -7.15 7.50
CA PHE A 243 0.08 -7.83 8.80
C PHE A 243 1.49 -7.87 9.39
N ARG A 244 2.52 -8.00 8.54
CA ARG A 244 3.92 -7.84 8.97
C ARG A 244 4.16 -6.45 9.54
N ALA A 245 3.79 -5.40 8.81
CA ALA A 245 4.02 -4.02 9.23
C ALA A 245 3.25 -3.69 10.52
N ALA A 246 1.98 -4.10 10.61
CA ALA A 246 1.15 -3.95 11.81
C ALA A 246 1.74 -4.70 13.01
N GLY A 247 2.16 -5.96 12.83
CA GLY A 247 2.77 -6.76 13.89
C GLY A 247 4.07 -6.16 14.42
N ILE A 248 4.92 -5.62 13.54
CA ILE A 248 6.13 -4.90 13.95
C ILE A 248 5.79 -3.64 14.74
N ALA A 249 4.83 -2.83 14.25
CA ALA A 249 4.41 -1.60 14.92
C ALA A 249 3.80 -1.87 16.30
N ASP A 250 3.07 -2.99 16.41
CA ASP A 250 2.35 -3.39 17.63
C ASP A 250 3.23 -4.20 18.59
N GLY A 251 4.42 -4.63 18.17
CA GLY A 251 5.27 -5.54 18.93
C GLY A 251 4.63 -6.93 19.12
N THR A 252 3.78 -7.36 18.19
CA THR A 252 3.06 -8.64 18.26
C THR A 252 3.64 -9.68 17.31
N PRO A 253 3.65 -10.97 17.71
CA PRO A 253 4.08 -12.04 16.82
C PRO A 253 3.05 -12.26 15.69
N PRO A 254 3.44 -12.95 14.60
CA PRO A 254 2.50 -13.33 13.55
C PRO A 254 1.29 -14.11 14.09
N ASP A 255 0.06 -13.68 13.77
CA ASP A 255 -1.15 -14.40 14.14
C ASP A 255 -1.18 -15.76 13.40
N PRO A 256 -1.37 -16.91 14.10
CA PRO A 256 -1.31 -18.23 13.48
C PRO A 256 -2.33 -18.43 12.34
N ARG A 257 -3.42 -17.64 12.29
CA ARG A 257 -4.44 -17.71 11.24
C ARG A 257 -3.96 -17.23 9.88
N ILE A 258 -2.80 -16.55 9.79
CA ILE A 258 -2.17 -16.20 8.52
C ILE A 258 -1.45 -17.40 7.87
N GLY A 259 -1.24 -18.49 8.61
CA GLY A 259 -0.49 -19.68 8.14
C GLY A 259 -0.91 -20.17 6.74
N PRO A 260 -2.22 -20.35 6.46
CA PRO A 260 -2.67 -20.73 5.12
C PRO A 260 -2.30 -19.74 4.01
N ALA A 261 -2.24 -18.44 4.32
CA ALA A 261 -1.83 -17.42 3.36
C ALA A 261 -0.30 -17.43 3.15
N VAL A 262 0.47 -17.71 4.19
CA VAL A 262 1.92 -17.93 4.10
C VAL A 262 2.25 -19.18 3.28
N ASP A 263 1.51 -20.27 3.46
CA ASP A 263 1.70 -21.49 2.67
C ASP A 263 1.34 -21.27 1.19
N LEU A 264 0.31 -20.46 0.91
CA LEU A 264 0.00 -20.00 -0.44
C LEU A 264 1.13 -19.14 -1.01
N LEU A 265 1.69 -18.20 -0.25
CA LEU A 265 2.83 -17.42 -0.70
C LEU A 265 4.03 -18.33 -1.05
N LEU A 266 4.30 -19.34 -0.21
CA LEU A 266 5.38 -20.31 -0.44
C LEU A 266 5.15 -21.18 -1.68
N SER A 267 3.91 -21.55 -1.99
CA SER A 267 3.62 -22.36 -3.19
C SER A 267 3.89 -21.61 -4.50
N HIS A 268 3.94 -20.27 -4.45
CA HIS A 268 4.31 -19.41 -5.57
C HIS A 268 5.83 -19.11 -5.65
N ARG A 269 6.64 -19.64 -4.71
CA ARG A 269 8.10 -19.53 -4.77
C ARG A 269 8.63 -20.37 -5.93
N ARG A 270 9.38 -19.76 -6.83
CA ARG A 270 10.01 -20.42 -7.97
C ARG A 270 11.24 -21.22 -7.52
N ASP A 271 11.72 -22.12 -8.37
CA ASP A 271 12.94 -22.92 -8.13
C ASP A 271 14.20 -22.06 -7.91
N ASP A 272 14.21 -20.84 -8.43
CA ASP A 272 15.31 -19.87 -8.24
C ASP A 272 15.15 -19.03 -6.95
N GLY A 273 14.15 -19.33 -6.12
CA GLY A 273 13.87 -18.68 -4.85
C GLY A 273 13.15 -17.34 -4.96
N ARG A 274 12.69 -16.96 -6.16
CA ARG A 274 12.04 -15.67 -6.47
C ARG A 274 10.53 -15.82 -6.66
N TRP A 275 9.82 -14.69 -6.72
CA TRP A 275 8.40 -14.63 -7.05
C TRP A 275 8.19 -13.90 -8.37
N SER A 276 7.22 -14.37 -9.16
CA SER A 276 6.89 -13.76 -10.45
C SER A 276 6.13 -12.45 -10.27
N ALA A 277 6.25 -11.53 -11.24
CA ALA A 277 5.31 -10.42 -11.38
C ALA A 277 3.93 -10.96 -11.79
N GLY A 278 2.87 -10.43 -11.17
CA GLY A 278 1.50 -10.72 -11.54
C GLY A 278 1.07 -10.06 -12.84
N GLU A 279 -0.08 -10.49 -13.36
CA GLU A 279 -0.75 -9.85 -14.49
C GLU A 279 -1.22 -8.45 -14.09
N PRO A 280 -0.75 -7.37 -14.74
CA PRO A 280 -1.13 -6.01 -14.40
C PRO A 280 -2.64 -5.82 -14.47
N TRP A 281 -3.18 -5.03 -13.54
CA TRP A 281 -4.56 -4.61 -13.65
C TRP A 281 -4.72 -3.68 -14.87
N ASN A 282 -5.86 -3.77 -15.56
CA ASN A 282 -6.11 -2.96 -16.75
C ASN A 282 -6.02 -1.46 -16.44
N GLY A 283 -5.41 -0.71 -17.36
CA GLY A 283 -5.24 0.73 -17.20
C GLY A 283 -4.07 1.31 -17.97
N GLU A 284 -4.09 2.64 -18.13
CA GLU A 284 -2.96 3.37 -18.70
C GLU A 284 -1.93 3.68 -17.60
N VAL A 285 -0.66 3.40 -17.87
CA VAL A 285 0.47 3.71 -16.98
C VAL A 285 1.47 4.57 -17.70
N PHE A 286 2.26 5.38 -16.99
CA PHE A 286 3.39 6.08 -17.58
C PHE A 286 4.46 5.11 -18.08
N PHE A 287 4.77 4.13 -17.24
CA PHE A 287 5.70 3.03 -17.50
C PHE A 287 5.49 1.94 -16.46
N ARG A 288 5.95 0.72 -16.76
CA ARG A 288 5.93 -0.39 -15.78
C ARG A 288 6.94 -0.16 -14.67
N LEU A 289 6.49 -0.27 -13.42
CA LEU A 289 7.35 -0.24 -12.23
C LEU A 289 7.95 -1.61 -11.90
N ASP A 290 7.46 -2.69 -12.50
CA ASP A 290 7.92 -4.04 -12.21
C ASP A 290 8.21 -4.83 -13.50
N ALA A 291 8.78 -6.02 -13.31
CA ALA A 291 9.02 -6.98 -14.36
C ALA A 291 7.73 -7.32 -15.14
N PRO A 292 7.84 -7.73 -16.42
CA PRO A 292 6.71 -8.30 -17.16
C PRO A 292 6.05 -9.46 -16.40
N ALA A 293 4.74 -9.64 -16.60
CA ALA A 293 3.99 -10.74 -15.98
C ALA A 293 4.67 -12.10 -16.22
N GLY A 294 4.77 -12.91 -15.16
CA GLY A 294 5.43 -14.21 -15.19
C GLY A 294 6.96 -14.20 -15.07
N GLU A 295 7.62 -13.05 -15.26
CA GLU A 295 9.05 -12.89 -15.01
C GLU A 295 9.35 -12.64 -13.53
N PRO A 296 10.57 -12.95 -13.02
CA PRO A 296 10.93 -12.67 -11.63
C PRO A 296 10.80 -11.18 -11.28
N SER A 297 9.97 -10.88 -10.29
CA SER A 297 9.69 -9.53 -9.79
C SER A 297 10.58 -9.19 -8.59
N PRO A 298 11.40 -8.13 -8.66
CA PRO A 298 12.15 -7.65 -7.51
C PRO A 298 11.22 -7.23 -6.35
N PHE A 299 10.09 -6.60 -6.65
CA PHE A 299 9.15 -6.12 -5.62
C PHE A 299 8.42 -7.26 -4.92
N ASN A 300 7.91 -8.24 -5.65
CA ASN A 300 7.26 -9.41 -5.05
C ASN A 300 8.25 -10.26 -4.30
N THR A 301 9.46 -10.44 -4.84
CA THR A 301 10.50 -11.21 -4.16
C THR A 301 10.92 -10.53 -2.85
N LEU A 302 11.15 -9.21 -2.84
CA LEU A 302 11.40 -8.45 -1.61
C LEU A 302 10.26 -8.61 -0.59
N ARG A 303 9.01 -8.34 -1.01
CA ARG A 303 7.83 -8.43 -0.14
C ARG A 303 7.67 -9.84 0.42
N ALA A 304 7.85 -10.87 -0.40
CA ALA A 304 7.73 -12.25 0.02
C ALA A 304 8.80 -12.62 1.04
N LEU A 305 10.07 -12.30 0.77
CA LEU A 305 11.17 -12.63 1.68
C LEU A 305 11.01 -11.97 3.04
N ARG A 306 10.63 -10.68 3.11
CA ARG A 306 10.44 -10.00 4.42
C ARG A 306 9.22 -10.52 5.18
N VAL A 307 8.17 -10.94 4.48
CA VAL A 307 7.03 -11.62 5.10
C VAL A 307 7.44 -12.98 5.66
N LEU A 308 8.21 -13.77 4.89
CA LEU A 308 8.65 -15.09 5.32
C LEU A 308 9.64 -15.03 6.48
N ASP A 309 10.57 -14.07 6.47
CA ASP A 309 11.49 -13.83 7.59
C ASP A 309 10.73 -13.48 8.88
N TRP A 310 9.83 -12.50 8.83
CA TRP A 310 8.96 -12.15 9.96
C TRP A 310 8.09 -13.31 10.45
N ALA A 311 7.59 -14.14 9.52
CA ALA A 311 6.79 -15.32 9.86
C ALA A 311 7.63 -16.49 10.40
N GLY A 312 8.97 -16.41 10.40
CA GLY A 312 9.86 -17.50 10.79
C GLY A 312 9.87 -18.66 9.79
N ARG A 313 9.71 -18.36 8.49
CA ARG A 313 9.52 -19.31 7.38
C ARG A 313 10.43 -19.04 6.17
N ALA A 314 11.49 -18.23 6.33
CA ALA A 314 12.43 -17.83 5.27
C ALA A 314 13.14 -19.01 4.58
#